data_AF-A0A7V4UWM3-F1
#
_entry.id   AF-A0A7V4UWM3-F1
#
_cell.length_a   1.000
_cell.length_b   1.000
_cell.length_c   1.000
_cell.angle_alpha   90.00
_cell.angle_beta   90.00
_cell.angle_gamma   90.00
#
_symmetry.space_group_name_H-M   'P 1'
#
loop_
_entity.id
_entity.type
_entity.pdbx_description
1 polymer ?
#
loop_
_entity_poly.entity_id
_entity_poly.type
_entity_poly.pdbx_seq_one_letter_code
_entity_poly.pdbx_strand_id
1 'polypeptide(L)'
;MRRLSFMARNFLLWALCAPLAAGCGALRVSPPFLGAALDGYPVTQQQAAQLGAEFPVPPEIVLFYLQWPASPDPGGFPGSTLDAIRATGA
;
A
#
# COMPACT_ATOMS: atom_id res chain seq x y z
N MET A 1 37.21 9.93 50.14
CA MET A 1 35.89 9.40 49.78
C MET A 1 35.31 10.11 48.54
N ARG A 2 35.80 9.82 47.31
CA ARG A 2 35.32 10.48 46.06
C ARG A 2 35.35 9.57 44.82
N ARG A 3 35.31 8.24 44.98
CA ARG A 3 35.37 7.29 43.84
C ARG A 3 34.04 6.58 43.52
N LEU A 4 33.01 6.69 44.38
CA LEU A 4 31.72 6.02 44.18
C LEU A 4 30.77 6.74 43.20
N SER A 5 31.04 8.00 42.84
CA SER A 5 30.10 8.84 42.08
C SER A 5 30.25 8.70 40.55
N PHE A 6 31.36 8.13 40.06
CA PHE A 6 31.62 8.06 38.61
C PHE A 6 30.94 6.86 37.93
N MET A 7 30.85 5.71 38.62
CA MET A 7 30.22 4.51 38.05
C MET A 7 28.68 4.57 38.05
N ALA A 8 28.07 5.14 39.09
CA ALA A 8 26.61 5.27 39.18
C ALA A 8 26.03 6.21 38.11
N ARG A 9 26.80 7.24 37.68
CA ARG A 9 26.34 8.21 36.68
C ARG A 9 26.32 7.64 35.26
N ASN A 10 27.23 6.73 34.95
CA ASN A 10 27.28 6.08 33.62
C ASN A 10 26.19 5.01 33.46
N PHE A 11 25.81 4.35 34.56
CA PHE A 11 24.75 3.34 34.58
C PHE A 11 23.36 3.97 34.37
N LEU A 12 23.12 5.16 34.94
CA LEU A 12 21.86 5.89 34.77
C LEU A 12 21.63 6.35 33.33
N LEU A 13 22.69 6.73 32.62
CA LEU A 13 22.63 7.13 31.21
C LEU A 13 22.29 5.96 30.28
N TRP A 14 22.76 4.75 30.58
CA TRP A 14 22.39 3.53 29.85
C TRP A 14 20.94 3.10 30.09
N ALA A 15 20.47 3.20 31.34
CA ALA A 15 19.11 2.80 31.71
C ALA A 15 18.02 3.71 31.11
N LEU A 16 18.32 4.99 30.86
CA LEU A 16 17.38 5.94 30.26
C LEU A 16 17.22 5.79 28.72
N CYS A 17 18.17 5.17 28.03
CA CYS A 17 18.07 4.96 26.57
C CYS A 17 17.43 3.61 26.18
N ALA A 18 17.46 2.61 27.08
CA ALA A 18 16.93 1.27 26.82
C ALA A 18 15.41 1.19 26.49
N PRO A 19 14.50 2.00 27.07
CA PRO A 19 13.07 1.83 26.81
C PRO A 19 12.60 2.36 25.45
N LEU A 20 13.41 3.19 24.76
CA LEU A 20 13.03 3.76 23.46
C LEU A 20 13.19 2.77 22.29
N ALA A 21 13.95 1.69 22.46
CA ALA A 21 14.10 0.66 21.43
C ALA A 21 12.93 -0.35 21.39
N ALA A 22 12.13 -0.45 22.47
CA ALA A 22 11.02 -1.40 22.57
C ALA A 22 9.74 -0.96 21.81
N GLY A 23 9.69 0.29 21.33
CA GLY A 23 8.56 0.84 20.58
C GLY A 23 8.69 0.75 19.05
N CYS A 24 9.84 0.31 18.53
CA CYS A 24 9.99 0.04 17.09
C CYS A 24 9.33 -1.31 16.78
N GLY A 25 8.00 -1.31 16.61
CA GLY A 25 7.33 -2.41 15.92
C GLY A 25 8.06 -2.66 14.60
N ALA A 26 8.43 -3.92 14.35
CA ALA A 26 9.10 -4.30 13.12
C ALA A 26 8.29 -3.78 11.93
N LEU A 27 8.88 -2.83 11.19
CA LEU A 27 8.27 -2.26 10.01
C LEU A 27 8.11 -3.40 9.01
N ARG A 28 6.88 -3.88 8.82
CA ARG A 28 6.58 -4.94 7.84
C ARG A 28 6.79 -4.36 6.46
N VAL A 29 7.98 -4.56 5.91
CA VAL A 29 8.29 -4.25 4.52
C VAL A 29 7.60 -5.32 3.67
N SER A 30 6.51 -4.94 3.00
CA SER A 30 5.91 -5.77 1.96
C SER A 30 6.78 -5.67 0.70
N PRO A 31 6.91 -6.74 -0.09
CA PRO A 31 7.58 -6.63 -1.38
C PRO A 31 6.87 -5.60 -2.26
N PRO A 32 7.60 -4.88 -3.12
CA PRO A 32 6.97 -3.99 -4.08
C PRO A 32 6.12 -4.80 -5.05
N PHE A 33 4.93 -4.29 -5.39
CA PHE A 33 4.03 -4.85 -6.39
C PHE A 33 3.87 -3.89 -7.56
N LEU A 34 3.45 -4.40 -8.72
CA LEU A 34 3.17 -3.60 -9.90
C LEU A 34 1.71 -3.12 -9.87
N GLY A 35 1.51 -1.82 -10.08
CA GLY A 35 0.20 -1.26 -10.35
C GLY A 35 0.15 -0.65 -11.74
N ALA A 36 -1.04 -0.62 -12.34
CA ALA A 36 -1.28 0.02 -13.63
C ALA A 36 -2.45 0.99 -13.57
N ALA A 37 -2.30 2.16 -14.18
CA ALA A 37 -3.38 3.12 -14.35
C ALA A 37 -3.95 2.97 -15.76
N LEU A 38 -5.27 2.75 -15.85
CA LEU A 38 -5.98 2.70 -17.11
C LEU A 38 -6.66 4.03 -17.40
N ASP A 39 -6.40 4.54 -18.59
CA ASP A 39 -7.10 5.69 -19.14
C ASP A 39 -8.38 5.25 -19.83
N GLY A 40 -9.44 6.01 -19.57
CA GLY A 40 -10.76 5.77 -20.13
C GLY A 40 -11.67 4.93 -19.23
N TYR A 41 -12.96 5.17 -19.42
CA TYR A 41 -14.03 4.50 -18.69
C TYR A 41 -15.19 4.23 -19.66
N PRO A 42 -15.84 3.05 -19.62
CA PRO A 42 -15.59 1.91 -18.72
C PRO A 42 -14.32 1.11 -19.08
N VAL A 43 -13.73 0.44 -18.08
CA VAL A 43 -12.64 -0.52 -18.32
C VAL A 43 -13.25 -1.78 -18.94
N THR A 44 -12.75 -2.15 -20.10
CA THR A 44 -13.17 -3.37 -20.80
C THR A 44 -12.28 -4.56 -20.44
N GLN A 45 -12.81 -5.77 -20.60
CA GLN A 45 -12.02 -6.99 -20.42
C GLN A 45 -10.81 -7.05 -21.38
N GLN A 46 -10.93 -6.48 -22.58
CA GLN A 46 -9.83 -6.39 -23.53
C GLN A 46 -8.69 -5.51 -23.00
N GLN A 47 -9.00 -4.32 -22.47
CA GLN A 47 -8.01 -3.43 -21.87
C GLN A 47 -7.34 -4.08 -20.64
N ALA A 48 -8.12 -4.75 -19.79
CA ALA A 48 -7.58 -5.48 -18.65
C ALA A 48 -6.68 -6.66 -19.09
N ALA A 49 -7.03 -7.38 -20.15
CA ALA A 49 -6.20 -8.47 -20.68
C ALA A 49 -4.90 -7.96 -21.32
N GLN A 50 -4.93 -6.80 -21.97
CA GLN A 50 -3.74 -6.18 -22.57
C GLN A 50 -2.69 -5.83 -21.52
N LEU A 51 -3.09 -5.39 -20.32
CA LEU A 51 -2.17 -5.14 -19.20
C LEU A 51 -1.31 -6.36 -18.85
N GLY A 52 -1.90 -7.56 -18.80
CA GLY A 52 -1.14 -8.78 -18.52
C GLY A 52 -0.14 -9.15 -19.62
N ALA A 53 -0.36 -8.68 -20.85
CA ALA A 53 0.52 -8.95 -21.99
C ALA A 53 1.62 -7.88 -22.18
N GLU A 54 1.37 -6.64 -21.75
CA GLU A 54 2.30 -5.52 -21.90
C GLU A 54 3.43 -5.53 -20.87
N PHE A 55 3.19 -6.11 -19.69
CA PHE A 55 4.15 -6.12 -18.59
C PHE A 55 4.74 -7.52 -18.37
N PRO A 56 6.03 -7.65 -18.02
CA PRO A 56 6.65 -8.93 -17.69
C PRO A 56 6.05 -9.62 -16.45
N VAL A 57 5.43 -8.82 -15.58
CA VAL A 57 4.70 -9.27 -14.38
C VAL A 57 3.31 -8.64 -14.47
N PRO A 58 2.23 -9.41 -14.24
CA PRO A 58 0.89 -8.85 -14.25
C PRO A 58 0.71 -7.83 -13.11
N PRO A 59 0.02 -6.71 -13.34
CA PRO A 59 -0.27 -5.75 -12.28
C PRO A 59 -1.23 -6.35 -11.24
N GLU A 60 -0.92 -6.14 -9.96
CA GLU A 60 -1.74 -6.56 -8.82
C GLU A 60 -2.74 -5.47 -8.39
N ILE A 61 -2.55 -4.24 -8.88
CA ILE A 61 -3.47 -3.12 -8.66
C ILE A 61 -3.79 -2.46 -9.99
N VAL A 62 -5.08 -2.25 -10.26
CA VAL A 62 -5.56 -1.43 -11.38
C VAL A 62 -6.22 -0.17 -10.85
N LEU A 63 -5.70 0.98 -11.26
CA LEU A 63 -6.27 2.30 -10.98
C LEU A 63 -7.06 2.76 -12.22
N PHE A 64 -8.28 3.26 -12.02
CA PHE A 64 -9.05 3.92 -13.08
C PHE A 64 -9.81 5.11 -12.51
N TYR A 65 -10.15 6.05 -13.38
CA TYR A 65 -10.87 7.26 -13.00
C TYR A 65 -12.33 7.18 -13.43
N LEU A 66 -13.23 7.39 -12.48
CA LEU A 66 -14.66 7.48 -12.72
C LEU A 66 -15.14 8.89 -12.34
N GLN A 67 -15.81 9.57 -13.26
CA GLN A 67 -16.58 10.76 -12.90
C GLN A 67 -17.94 10.32 -12.37
N TRP A 68 -18.24 10.67 -11.13
CA TRP A 68 -19.56 10.43 -10.57
C TRP A 68 -20.54 11.48 -11.10
N PRO A 69 -21.73 11.08 -11.61
CA PRO A 69 -22.70 12.04 -12.11
C PRO A 69 -23.27 12.88 -10.96
N ALA A 70 -23.66 14.13 -11.27
CA ALA A 70 -24.26 15.06 -10.30
C ALA A 70 -25.58 14.54 -9.72
N SER A 71 -26.31 13.71 -10.48
CA SER A 71 -27.50 12.99 -10.03
C SER A 71 -27.34 11.52 -10.41
N PRO A 72 -26.84 10.66 -9.50
CA PRO A 72 -26.68 9.25 -9.78
C PRO A 72 -28.02 8.52 -9.69
N ASP A 73 -28.33 7.74 -10.71
CA ASP A 73 -29.41 6.77 -10.63
C ASP A 73 -29.04 5.64 -9.66
N PRO A 74 -30.01 5.05 -8.95
CA PRO A 74 -29.78 3.83 -8.18
C PRO A 74 -29.21 2.73 -9.10
N GLY A 75 -28.01 2.25 -8.79
CA GLY A 75 -27.30 1.27 -9.63
C GLY A 75 -26.34 1.86 -10.67
N GLY A 76 -26.13 3.18 -10.69
CA GLY A 76 -25.17 3.85 -11.58
C GLY A 76 -23.68 3.53 -11.31
N PHE A 77 -23.40 2.61 -10.38
CA PHE A 77 -22.05 2.12 -10.15
C PHE A 77 -21.66 1.09 -11.24
N PRO A 78 -20.49 1.22 -11.88
CA PRO A 78 -20.03 0.30 -12.92
C PRO A 78 -19.54 -1.03 -12.38
N GLY A 79 -20.47 -1.95 -12.13
CA GLY A 79 -20.13 -3.34 -11.78
C GLY A 79 -19.29 -4.02 -12.87
N SER A 80 -19.61 -3.79 -14.14
CA SER A 80 -18.90 -4.40 -15.27
C SER A 80 -17.42 -4.06 -15.34
N THR A 81 -17.04 -2.83 -14.98
CA THR A 81 -15.64 -2.39 -14.86
C THR A 81 -14.91 -3.18 -13.78
N LEU A 82 -15.53 -3.37 -12.61
CA LEU A 82 -14.93 -4.18 -11.54
C LEU A 82 -14.83 -5.65 -11.93
N ASP A 83 -15.85 -6.20 -12.60
CA ASP A 83 -15.85 -7.59 -13.03
C ASP A 83 -14.74 -7.83 -14.06
N ALA A 84 -14.51 -6.88 -14.97
CA ALA A 84 -13.42 -6.93 -15.94
C ALA A 84 -12.02 -6.94 -15.27
N ILE A 85 -11.81 -6.09 -14.26
CA ILE A 85 -10.54 -6.04 -13.51
C ILE A 85 -10.34 -7.29 -12.65
N ARG A 86 -11.40 -7.74 -11.97
CA ARG A 86 -11.34 -8.94 -11.13
C ARG A 86 -11.02 -10.19 -11.95
N ALA A 87 -11.54 -10.28 -13.17
CA ALA A 87 -11.26 -11.40 -14.08
C ALA A 87 -9.76 -11.53 -14.43
N THR A 88 -8.96 -10.47 -14.25
CA THR A 88 -7.52 -10.49 -14.50
C THR A 88 -6.68 -10.76 -13.25
N GLY A 89 -7.32 -10.94 -12.08
CA GLY A 89 -6.62 -11.25 -10.83
C GLY A 89 -6.10 -10.04 -10.06
N ALA A 90 -6.52 -8.84 -10.45
CA ALA A 90 -6.30 -7.58 -9.74
C ALA A 90 -7.52 -7.18 -8.89
#